data_AF-A0A961TSP9-F1
#
_entry.id   AF-A0A961TSP9-F1
#
_cell.length_a   1.000
_cell.length_b   1.000
_cell.length_c   1.000
_cell.angle_alpha   90.00
_cell.angle_beta   90.00
_cell.angle_gamma   90.00
#
_symmetry.space_group_name_H-M   'P 1'
#
loop_
_entity.id
_entity.type
_entity.pdbx_description
1 polymer ?
#
loop_
_entity_poly.entity_id
_entity_poly.type
_entity_poly.pdbx_seq_one_letter_code
_entity_poly.pdbx_strand_id
1 'polypeptide(L)'
;DEKDAWFVGYTPDLVAGVYVGFDNPRPMGHGSTGGGLAAPIFLDFMKAALAGKPTVDFRVPRGIKLIPIDRKTGLQAQAGQDGVILEAFKPGTAPPDVYSVIGFADDIIRDRLTVSPDANRAVLSGTGGLY
;
A
#
# COMPACT_ATOMS: atom_id res chain seq x y z
N ASP A 1 7.01 21.34 17.66
CA ASP A 1 5.76 22.07 17.92
C ASP A 1 4.57 21.33 17.36
N GLU A 2 3.81 20.66 18.22
CA GLU A 2 2.56 19.98 17.85
C GLU A 2 1.40 20.99 17.95
N LYS A 3 1.34 21.92 16.99
CA LYS A 3 0.36 23.03 16.96
C LYS A 3 -0.90 22.68 16.19
N ASP A 4 -0.79 21.74 15.27
CA ASP A 4 -1.85 21.23 14.42
C ASP A 4 -1.78 19.71 14.27
N ALA A 5 -2.94 19.10 14.11
CA ALA A 5 -3.11 17.69 13.83
C ALA A 5 -4.05 17.52 12.65
N TRP A 6 -3.55 16.89 11.59
CA TRP A 6 -4.32 16.61 10.38
C TRP A 6 -4.44 15.11 10.16
N PHE A 7 -5.61 14.67 9.68
CA PHE A 7 -5.79 13.34 9.12
C PHE A 7 -6.66 13.43 7.88
N VAL A 8 -6.21 12.84 6.77
CA VAL A 8 -6.93 12.82 5.50
C VAL A 8 -6.98 11.38 5.01
N GLY A 9 -8.16 10.92 4.61
CA GLY A 9 -8.38 9.55 4.14
C GLY A 9 -9.61 9.47 3.25
N TYR A 10 -9.79 8.33 2.59
CA TYR A 10 -10.84 8.17 1.61
C TYR A 10 -11.28 6.71 1.41
N THR A 11 -12.45 6.58 0.82
CA THR A 11 -12.98 5.37 0.15
C THR A 11 -13.13 5.68 -1.34
N PRO A 12 -13.50 4.74 -2.22
CA PRO A 12 -13.71 5.04 -3.64
C PRO A 12 -14.69 6.20 -3.90
N ASP A 13 -15.67 6.40 -3.02
CA ASP A 13 -16.78 7.34 -3.24
C ASP A 13 -16.80 8.52 -2.25
N LEU A 14 -15.88 8.59 -1.29
CA LEU A 14 -15.86 9.64 -0.26
C LEU A 14 -14.44 9.96 0.20
N VAL A 15 -14.09 11.25 0.19
CA VAL A 15 -12.87 11.81 0.79
C VAL A 15 -13.25 12.64 2.00
N ALA A 16 -12.49 12.52 3.09
CA ALA A 16 -12.65 13.39 4.25
C ALA A 16 -11.28 13.83 4.80
N GLY A 17 -11.25 15.04 5.34
CA GLY A 17 -10.10 15.60 6.04
C GLY A 17 -10.53 16.18 7.37
N VAL A 18 -9.74 15.91 8.41
CA VAL A 18 -9.95 16.42 9.76
C VAL A 18 -8.74 17.26 10.15
N TYR A 19 -9.02 18.46 10.65
CA TYR A 19 -8.06 19.36 11.25
C TYR A 19 -8.41 19.58 12.72
N VAL A 20 -7.39 19.55 13.58
CA VAL A 20 -7.48 19.95 14.98
C VAL A 20 -6.37 20.95 15.27
N GLY A 21 -6.75 22.10 15.84
CA GLY A 21 -5.85 23.17 16.22
C GLY A 21 -6.58 24.22 17.04
N PHE A 22 -5.82 25.14 17.63
CA PHE A 22 -6.37 26.32 18.27
C PHE A 22 -6.47 27.48 17.27
N ASP A 23 -7.52 28.30 17.39
CA ASP A 23 -7.71 29.50 16.56
C ASP A 23 -6.49 30.43 16.54
N ASN A 24 -5.85 30.56 17.70
CA ASN A 24 -4.53 31.17 17.85
C ASN A 24 -3.48 30.05 17.98
N PRO A 25 -2.58 29.86 16.99
CA PRO A 25 -1.66 28.72 16.96
C PRO A 25 -0.79 28.63 18.22
N ARG A 26 -1.01 27.59 19.02
CA ARG A 26 -0.24 27.29 20.23
C ARG A 26 -0.03 25.78 20.36
N PRO A 27 1.05 25.34 21.03
CA PRO A 27 1.28 23.91 21.23
C PRO A 27 0.10 23.22 21.92
N MET A 28 -0.31 22.06 21.40
CA MET A 28 -1.40 21.25 21.94
C MET A 28 -0.94 20.26 23.02
N GLY A 29 0.38 20.15 23.24
CA GLY A 29 0.99 19.23 24.20
C GLY A 29 1.42 17.92 23.55
N HIS A 30 2.41 17.24 24.13
CA HIS A 30 3.07 16.07 23.53
C HIS A 30 2.11 14.93 23.18
N GLY A 31 2.27 14.35 21.99
CA GLY A 31 1.39 13.31 21.44
C GLY A 31 0.19 13.84 20.66
N SER A 32 0.03 15.16 20.52
CA SER A 32 -1.06 15.82 19.79
C SER A 32 -0.81 15.81 18.27
N THR A 33 -0.71 14.60 17.72
CA THR A 33 -0.41 14.36 16.31
C THR A 33 -1.68 14.05 15.51
N GLY A 34 -1.56 14.05 14.18
CA GLY A 34 -2.63 13.61 13.29
C GLY A 34 -3.17 12.21 13.63
N GLY A 35 -2.29 11.27 13.96
CA GLY A 35 -2.68 9.90 14.35
C GLY A 35 -3.31 9.81 15.74
N GLY A 36 -2.90 10.68 16.68
CA GLY A 36 -3.40 10.67 18.05
C GLY A 36 -4.74 11.42 18.23
N LEU A 37 -4.92 12.57 17.56
CA LEU A 37 -6.08 13.44 17.74
C LEU A 37 -7.04 13.43 16.55
N ALA A 38 -6.54 13.60 15.33
CA ALA A 38 -7.40 13.76 14.16
C ALA A 38 -7.93 12.41 13.62
N ALA A 39 -7.14 11.33 13.69
CA ALA A 39 -7.52 10.02 13.18
C ALA A 39 -8.72 9.38 13.90
N PRO A 40 -8.85 9.44 15.24
CA PRO A 40 -10.05 8.94 15.93
C PRO A 40 -11.33 9.67 15.51
N ILE A 41 -11.27 11.01 15.34
CA ILE A 41 -12.40 11.81 14.86
C ILE A 41 -12.79 11.38 13.43
N PHE A 42 -11.79 11.19 12.55
CA PHE A 42 -12.02 10.67 11.20
C PHE A 42 -12.67 9.29 11.23
N LEU A 43 -12.22 8.38 12.11
CA LEU A 43 -12.78 7.03 12.25
C LEU A 43 -14.27 7.08 12.63
N ASP A 44 -14.64 7.88 13.63
CA ASP A 44 -16.02 8.01 14.08
C ASP A 44 -16.92 8.61 13.00
N PHE A 45 -16.42 9.65 12.32
CA PHE A 45 -17.11 10.24 11.17
C PHE A 45 -17.34 9.21 10.06
N MET A 46 -16.30 8.47 9.66
CA MET A 46 -16.40 7.50 8.56
C MET A 46 -17.31 6.32 8.91
N LYS A 47 -17.30 5.84 10.16
CA LYS A 47 -18.25 4.81 10.63
C LYS A 47 -19.70 5.25 10.46
N ALA A 48 -20.02 6.49 10.81
CA ALA A 48 -21.36 7.02 10.63
C ALA A 48 -21.68 7.29 9.15
N ALA A 49 -20.76 7.91 8.40
CA ALA A 49 -20.95 8.29 7.01
C ALA A 49 -21.06 7.11 6.04
N LEU A 50 -20.50 5.95 6.40
CA LEU A 50 -20.53 4.71 5.62
C LEU A 50 -21.54 3.68 6.14
N ALA A 51 -22.25 3.97 7.23
CA ALA A 51 -23.24 3.05 7.78
C ALA A 51 -24.31 2.70 6.74
N GLY A 52 -24.47 1.40 6.45
CA GLY A 52 -25.45 0.90 5.48
C GLY A 52 -25.09 1.11 4.00
N LYS A 53 -23.91 1.68 3.68
CA LYS A 53 -23.42 1.76 2.31
C LYS A 53 -22.76 0.44 1.89
N PRO A 54 -22.91 0.01 0.62
CA PRO A 54 -22.21 -1.17 0.13
C PRO A 54 -20.69 -0.94 0.14
N THR A 55 -19.92 -1.98 0.45
CA THR A 55 -18.46 -1.94 0.30
C THR A 55 -18.11 -1.93 -1.18
N VAL A 56 -17.28 -0.96 -1.58
CA VAL A 56 -16.76 -0.84 -2.94
C VAL A 56 -15.23 -0.93 -2.86
N ASP A 57 -14.65 -1.79 -3.70
CA ASP A 57 -13.19 -1.94 -3.78
C ASP A 57 -12.57 -0.88 -4.70
N PHE A 58 -11.32 -0.52 -4.41
CA PHE A 58 -10.54 0.31 -5.31
C PHE A 58 -10.24 -0.43 -6.62
N ARG A 59 -10.50 0.25 -7.75
CA ARG A 59 -10.24 -0.32 -9.08
C ARG A 59 -8.74 -0.29 -9.37
N VAL A 60 -8.17 -1.44 -9.67
CA VAL A 60 -6.79 -1.55 -10.17
C VAL A 60 -6.67 -0.81 -11.50
N PRO A 61 -5.80 0.21 -11.63
CA PRO A 61 -5.56 0.88 -12.89
C PRO A 61 -4.97 -0.08 -13.94
N ARG A 62 -5.31 0.15 -15.21
CA ARG A 62 -4.76 -0.64 -16.32
C ARG A 62 -3.24 -0.52 -16.37
N GLY A 63 -2.56 -1.66 -16.50
CA GLY A 63 -1.10 -1.74 -16.62
C GLY A 63 -0.36 -1.90 -15.31
N ILE A 64 -1.03 -1.78 -14.16
CA ILE A 64 -0.42 -2.16 -12.86
C ILE A 64 -0.17 -3.67 -12.84
N LYS A 65 1.03 -4.05 -12.41
CA LYS A 65 1.43 -5.45 -12.20
C LYS A 65 1.58 -5.72 -10.72
N LEU A 66 0.99 -6.82 -10.24
CA LEU A 66 1.22 -7.32 -8.90
C LEU A 66 2.35 -8.34 -8.94
N ILE A 67 3.43 -8.05 -8.22
CA ILE A 67 4.64 -8.87 -8.23
C ILE A 67 4.93 -9.34 -6.80
N PRO A 68 5.18 -10.64 -6.59
CA PRO A 68 5.64 -11.14 -5.30
C PRO A 68 7.06 -10.63 -5.04
N ILE A 69 7.25 -9.93 -3.93
CA ILE A 69 8.55 -9.40 -3.48
C ILE A 69 8.88 -9.90 -2.08
N ASP A 70 10.18 -10.00 -1.79
CA ASP A 70 10.66 -10.19 -0.42
C ASP A 70 10.44 -8.89 0.37
N ARG A 71 9.69 -8.96 1.47
CA ARG A 71 9.30 -7.78 2.28
C ARG A 71 10.50 -7.00 2.85
N LYS A 72 11.65 -7.66 3.05
CA LYS A 72 12.84 -7.02 3.63
C LYS A 72 13.69 -6.35 2.56
N THR A 73 13.84 -6.96 1.40
CA THR A 73 14.75 -6.49 0.35
C THR A 73 14.06 -5.65 -0.72
N GLY A 74 12.74 -5.80 -0.91
CA GLY A 74 11.99 -5.16 -1.99
C GLY A 74 12.24 -5.77 -3.38
N LEU A 75 13.06 -6.82 -3.47
CA LEU A 75 13.35 -7.54 -4.72
C LEU A 75 12.29 -8.60 -4.99
N GLN A 76 12.16 -9.02 -6.25
CA GLN A 76 11.26 -10.09 -6.64
C GLN A 76 11.58 -11.38 -5.87
N ALA A 77 10.55 -11.99 -5.30
CA ALA A 77 10.68 -13.19 -4.51
C ALA A 77 10.91 -14.42 -5.39
N GLN A 78 11.73 -15.35 -4.90
CA GLN A 78 11.87 -16.67 -5.49
C GLN A 78 10.68 -17.57 -5.13
N ALA A 79 10.39 -18.56 -5.97
CA ALA A 79 9.33 -19.52 -5.71
C ALA A 79 9.61 -20.29 -4.40
N GLY A 80 8.65 -20.26 -3.47
CA GLY A 80 8.76 -20.93 -2.17
C GLY A 80 9.58 -20.17 -1.11
N GLN A 81 9.97 -18.92 -1.39
CA GLN A 81 10.61 -18.05 -0.41
C GLN A 81 9.62 -17.61 0.68
N ASP A 82 10.08 -17.56 1.92
CA ASP A 82 9.31 -17.03 3.05
C ASP A 82 9.35 -15.50 3.10
N GLY A 83 8.37 -14.88 3.77
CA GLY A 83 8.35 -13.42 3.96
C GLY A 83 7.97 -12.62 2.71
N VAL A 84 7.20 -13.24 1.82
CA VAL A 84 6.77 -12.65 0.54
C VAL A 84 5.49 -11.84 0.71
N ILE A 85 5.44 -10.68 0.05
CA ILE A 85 4.23 -9.86 -0.11
C ILE A 85 3.99 -9.59 -1.59
N LEU A 86 2.73 -9.39 -1.98
CA LEU A 86 2.40 -8.85 -3.29
C LEU A 86 2.48 -7.32 -3.24
N GLU A 87 3.22 -6.73 -4.18
CA GLU A 87 3.36 -5.28 -4.31
C GLU A 87 2.99 -4.82 -5.72
N ALA A 88 2.45 -3.61 -5.83
CA ALA A 88 1.95 -3.04 -7.06
C ALA A 88 3.00 -2.19 -7.77
N PHE A 89 3.26 -2.49 -9.04
CA PHE A 89 4.23 -1.78 -9.86
C PHE A 89 3.61 -1.20 -11.13
N LYS A 90 4.02 0.02 -11.48
CA LYS A 90 3.75 0.60 -12.79
C LYS A 90 4.54 -0.15 -13.86
N PRO A 91 4.10 -0.11 -15.13
CA PRO A 91 4.90 -0.65 -16.23
C PRO A 91 6.33 -0.11 -16.22
N GLY A 92 7.31 -1.00 -16.21
CA GLY A 92 8.73 -0.64 -16.25
C GLY A 92 9.36 -0.25 -14.92
N THR A 93 8.63 -0.26 -13.80
CA THR A 93 9.17 0.10 -12.46
C THR A 93 9.31 -1.10 -11.53
N ALA A 94 9.09 -2.32 -12.03
CA ALA A 94 9.25 -3.54 -11.25
C ALA A 94 10.73 -3.78 -10.91
N PRO A 95 11.04 -4.39 -9.74
CA PRO A 95 12.38 -4.82 -9.43
C PRO A 95 12.87 -5.85 -10.47
N PRO A 96 14.17 -5.86 -10.80
CA PRO A 96 14.73 -6.80 -11.76
C PRO A 96 14.61 -8.25 -11.27
N ASP A 97 14.46 -9.18 -12.22
CA ASP A 97 14.25 -10.62 -11.95
C ASP A 97 15.45 -11.29 -11.23
N VAL A 98 16.65 -10.71 -11.30
CA VAL A 98 17.90 -11.24 -10.72
C VAL A 98 18.90 -10.13 -10.40
N TYR A 99 19.78 -10.38 -9.41
CA TYR A 99 20.98 -9.56 -9.18
C TYR A 99 21.80 -9.47 -10.47
N SER A 100 21.92 -8.29 -11.06
CA SER A 100 22.95 -8.06 -12.08
C SER A 100 24.29 -7.90 -11.38
N VAL A 101 25.02 -8.99 -11.17
CA VAL A 101 26.48 -8.90 -11.12
C VAL A 101 26.91 -8.60 -12.56
N ILE A 102 27.60 -7.48 -12.77
CA ILE A 102 28.13 -7.11 -14.10
C ILE A 102 29.00 -8.29 -14.59
N GLY A 103 28.53 -9.00 -15.63
CA GLY A 103 29.29 -10.07 -16.30
C GLY A 103 28.70 -11.49 -16.34
N PHE A 104 27.50 -11.77 -15.80
CA PHE A 104 26.96 -13.17 -15.71
C PHE A 104 25.60 -13.41 -16.41
N ALA A 105 25.15 -12.53 -17.31
CA ALA A 105 23.75 -12.47 -17.71
C ALA A 105 23.30 -13.39 -18.87
N ASP A 106 24.19 -14.04 -19.62
CA ASP A 106 23.77 -14.57 -20.93
C ASP A 106 23.18 -16.00 -20.93
N ASP A 107 23.41 -16.84 -19.92
CA ASP A 107 23.06 -18.29 -20.02
C ASP A 107 21.81 -18.76 -19.26
N ILE A 108 21.21 -17.96 -18.37
CA ILE A 108 20.16 -18.45 -17.43
C ILE A 108 18.73 -18.08 -17.85
N ILE A 109 18.54 -17.10 -18.74
CA ILE A 109 17.22 -16.47 -18.98
C ILE A 109 16.18 -17.40 -19.66
N ARG A 110 16.55 -18.58 -20.17
CA ARG A 110 15.61 -19.40 -20.94
C ARG A 110 14.63 -20.26 -20.13
N ASP A 111 14.86 -20.57 -18.84
CA ASP A 111 14.20 -21.75 -18.25
C ASP A 111 13.43 -21.57 -16.93
N ARG A 112 13.05 -20.35 -16.50
CA ARG A 112 12.29 -20.24 -15.24
C ARG A 112 11.33 -19.06 -15.10
N LEU A 113 10.26 -19.07 -15.89
CA LEU A 113 9.03 -18.30 -15.61
C LEU A 113 7.94 -19.26 -15.14
N THR A 114 8.08 -19.83 -13.94
CA THR A 114 6.98 -20.52 -13.26
C THR A 114 6.55 -19.69 -12.07
N VAL A 115 5.48 -18.92 -12.26
CA VAL A 115 4.81 -18.20 -11.17
C VAL A 115 4.27 -19.24 -10.19
N SER A 116 4.59 -19.10 -8.90
CA SER A 116 4.12 -20.02 -7.86
C SER A 116 2.58 -20.04 -7.78
N PRO A 117 1.95 -21.20 -7.52
CA PRO A 117 0.50 -21.31 -7.29
C PRO A 117 -0.02 -20.34 -6.21
N ASP A 118 0.79 -20.03 -5.19
CA ASP A 118 0.42 -19.12 -4.12
C ASP A 118 0.36 -17.65 -4.57
N ALA A 119 1.29 -17.25 -5.46
CA ALA A 119 1.25 -15.94 -6.08
C ALA A 119 0.01 -15.80 -6.99
N ASN A 120 -0.37 -16.87 -7.69
CA ASN A 120 -1.57 -16.89 -8.51
C ASN A 120 -2.85 -16.78 -7.65
N ARG A 121 -2.86 -17.40 -6.46
CA ARG A 121 -3.99 -17.34 -5.52
C ARG A 121 -4.17 -15.96 -4.90
N ALA A 122 -3.07 -15.26 -4.61
CA ALA A 122 -3.11 -13.91 -4.04
C ALA A 122 -3.47 -12.84 -5.09
N VAL A 123 -3.17 -13.06 -6.38
CA VAL A 123 -3.69 -12.24 -7.49
C VAL A 123 -5.22 -12.42 -7.63
N LEU A 124 -5.73 -13.64 -7.45
CA LEU A 124 -7.16 -13.94 -7.54
C LEU A 124 -8.01 -13.37 -6.39
N SER A 125 -7.44 -13.17 -5.20
CA SER A 125 -8.18 -12.61 -4.06
C SER A 125 -8.29 -11.09 -4.05
N GLY A 126 -7.56 -10.38 -4.93
CA GLY A 126 -7.44 -8.93 -4.91
C GLY A 126 -6.71 -8.45 -3.65
N THR A 127 -5.59 -7.75 -3.77
CA THR A 127 -4.82 -7.34 -2.58
C THR A 127 -5.46 -6.18 -1.81
N GLY A 128 -6.65 -5.70 -2.24
CA GLY A 128 -7.41 -4.63 -1.58
C GLY A 128 -6.66 -3.31 -1.45
N GLY A 129 -5.50 -3.17 -2.11
CA GLY A 129 -4.60 -2.04 -1.97
C GLY A 129 -5.06 -0.80 -2.72
N LEU A 130 -4.47 0.34 -2.33
CA LEU A 130 -4.50 1.56 -3.12
C LEU A 130 -3.39 1.41 -4.18
N TYR A 131 -3.77 1.24 -5.44
CA TYR A 131 -2.84 0.99 -6.55
C TYR A 131 -2.47 2.28 -7.32
#